data_AF-A0A1Y1MBV1-F1
#
_entry.id   AF-A0A1Y1MBV1-F1
#
_cell.length_a   1.000
_cell.length_b   1.000
_cell.length_c   1.000
_cell.angle_alpha   90.00
_cell.angle_beta   90.00
_cell.angle_gamma   90.00
#
_symmetry.space_group_name_H-M   'P 1'
#
loop_
_entity.id
_entity.type
_entity.pdbx_description
1 polymer ?
#
loop_
_entity_poly.entity_id
_entity_poly.type
_entity_poly.pdbx_seq_one_letter_code
_entity_poly.pdbx_strand_id
1 'polypeptide(L)'
;LDKVFEINNIEQIKGFARGTTKQGNLGYHDTLRIPVIENTPHEEDLTEYLEEAMERYPDTYAVLVRRHGVYVWGDNVHKAKTMCESLDYLFQLAVEMRKLGIPWISDIARVAPDRP
;
A
#
# COMPACT_ATOMS: atom_id res chain seq x y z
N LEU A 1 -4.84 -4.79 17.24
CA LEU A 1 -3.81 -3.76 17.00
C LEU A 1 -3.47 -3.85 15.53
N ASP A 2 -4.27 -3.17 14.72
CA ASP A 2 -4.15 -3.17 13.28
C ASP A 2 -2.80 -2.59 12.92
N LYS A 3 -1.97 -3.40 12.27
CA LYS A 3 -0.67 -2.94 11.79
C LYS A 3 -0.86 -2.44 10.38
N VAL A 4 -0.27 -1.31 10.07
CA VAL A 4 -0.28 -0.75 8.70
C VAL A 4 1.16 -0.74 8.23
N PHE A 5 1.41 -1.23 7.02
CA PHE A 5 2.66 -0.98 6.31
C PHE A 5 2.56 0.39 5.65
N GLU A 6 3.55 1.24 5.91
CA GLU A 6 3.61 2.59 5.37
C GLU A 6 4.95 2.83 4.67
N ILE A 7 4.91 3.49 3.51
CA ILE A 7 6.10 3.89 2.75
C ILE A 7 5.80 5.21 1.99
N ASN A 8 6.77 6.13 1.94
CA ASN A 8 6.61 7.43 1.29
C ASN A 8 7.83 7.83 0.45
N ASN A 9 7.72 8.94 -0.30
CA ASN A 9 8.83 9.55 -1.04
C ASN A 9 9.52 8.59 -2.04
N ILE A 10 8.73 7.73 -2.69
CA ILE A 10 9.19 6.78 -3.72
C ILE A 10 8.25 6.84 -4.93
N GLU A 11 8.80 6.91 -6.14
CA GLU A 11 8.02 7.13 -7.38
C GLU A 11 6.95 6.06 -7.64
N GLN A 12 7.20 4.81 -7.25
CA GLN A 12 6.29 3.68 -7.46
C GLN A 12 4.96 3.84 -6.72
N ILE A 13 4.86 4.69 -5.69
CA ILE A 13 3.57 4.94 -5.03
C ILE A 13 2.58 5.70 -5.93
N LYS A 14 3.04 6.35 -7.02
CA LYS A 14 2.17 7.02 -7.99
C LYS A 14 1.30 6.05 -8.80
N GLY A 15 1.54 4.75 -8.70
CA GLY A 15 0.68 3.72 -9.27
C GLY A 15 -0.67 3.56 -8.55
N PHE A 16 -0.83 4.10 -7.34
CA PHE A 16 -2.03 3.93 -6.52
C PHE A 16 -2.91 5.17 -6.59
N ALA A 17 -4.22 4.98 -6.71
CA ALA A 17 -5.19 6.06 -6.64
C ALA A 17 -5.29 6.62 -5.21
N ARG A 18 -5.77 7.86 -5.07
CA ARG A 18 -6.03 8.51 -3.76
C ARG A 18 -7.33 8.00 -3.11
N GLY A 19 -7.54 6.69 -3.17
CA GLY A 19 -8.77 6.04 -2.75
C GLY A 19 -9.97 6.32 -3.66
N THR A 20 -11.15 5.96 -3.16
CA THR A 20 -12.41 6.05 -3.92
C THR A 20 -13.03 7.45 -3.91
N THR A 21 -12.62 8.29 -2.97
CA THR A 21 -13.25 9.61 -2.72
C THR A 21 -12.53 10.78 -3.37
N LYS A 22 -11.27 10.62 -3.78
CA LYS A 22 -10.44 11.69 -4.35
C LYS A 22 -10.02 11.35 -5.77
N GLN A 23 -9.97 12.36 -6.63
CA GLN A 23 -9.43 12.20 -7.98
C GLN A 23 -7.91 12.13 -7.98
N GLY A 24 -7.37 11.32 -8.89
CA GLY A 24 -5.95 11.20 -9.18
C GLY A 24 -5.23 10.15 -8.34
N ASN A 25 -3.93 10.06 -8.59
CA ASN A 25 -3.03 9.12 -7.93
C ASN A 25 -2.26 9.79 -6.79
N LEU A 26 -1.67 8.96 -5.93
CA LEU A 26 -0.69 9.45 -4.95
C LEU A 26 0.42 10.21 -5.69
N GLY A 27 0.87 11.30 -5.11
CA GLY A 27 2.06 12.03 -5.52
C GLY A 27 3.30 11.49 -4.80
N TYR A 28 4.47 11.94 -5.23
CA TYR A 28 5.76 11.51 -4.65
C TYR A 28 5.82 11.70 -3.12
N HIS A 29 5.31 12.83 -2.62
CA HIS A 29 5.32 13.16 -1.20
C HIS A 29 4.17 12.56 -0.39
N ASP A 30 3.27 11.80 -1.02
CA ASP A 30 2.21 11.11 -0.28
C ASP A 30 2.77 9.86 0.42
N THR A 31 1.96 9.26 1.30
CA THR A 31 2.29 8.02 1.99
C THR A 31 1.33 6.93 1.56
N LEU A 32 1.86 5.86 0.99
CA LEU A 32 1.12 4.63 0.71
C LEU A 32 0.89 3.88 2.02
N ARG A 33 -0.36 3.43 2.25
CA ARG A 33 -0.78 2.72 3.47
C ARG A 33 -1.48 1.42 3.11
N ILE A 34 -0.89 0.31 3.53
CA ILE A 34 -1.43 -1.04 3.29
C ILE A 34 -1.76 -1.67 4.65
N PRO A 35 -3.04 -1.93 4.97
CA PRO A 35 -3.41 -2.65 6.18
C PRO A 35 -2.79 -4.06 6.20
N VAL A 36 -2.39 -4.49 7.39
CA VAL A 36 -1.81 -5.81 7.64
C VAL A 36 -2.70 -6.53 8.64
N ILE A 37 -3.38 -7.58 8.18
CA ILE A 37 -4.20 -8.46 9.01
C ILE A 37 -3.41 -9.73 9.40
N GLU A 38 -3.84 -10.36 10.49
CA GLU A 38 -3.31 -11.67 10.87
C GLU A 38 -3.92 -12.76 9.98
N ASN A 39 -3.15 -13.82 9.71
CA ASN A 39 -3.66 -14.95 8.96
C ASN A 39 -4.53 -15.84 9.84
N THR A 40 -5.56 -16.43 9.25
CA THR A 40 -6.42 -17.45 9.86
C THR A 40 -6.13 -18.82 9.24
N PRO A 41 -6.30 -19.93 9.98
CA PRO A 41 -6.18 -21.28 9.40
C PRO A 41 -7.33 -21.63 8.45
N HIS A 42 -8.48 -20.97 8.59
CA HIS A 42 -9.69 -21.20 7.80
C HIS A 42 -9.91 -20.02 6.87
N GLU A 43 -9.99 -20.30 5.57
CA GLU A 43 -10.14 -19.28 4.53
C GLU A 43 -11.48 -18.53 4.62
N GLU A 44 -12.53 -19.18 5.13
CA GLU A 44 -13.85 -18.58 5.37
C GLU A 44 -13.77 -17.40 6.36
N ASP A 45 -12.96 -17.54 7.42
CA ASP A 45 -12.75 -16.47 8.40
C ASP A 45 -11.91 -15.31 7.83
N LEU A 46 -11.11 -15.56 6.79
CA LEU A 46 -10.27 -14.53 6.18
C LEU A 46 -11.11 -13.47 5.46
N THR A 47 -12.26 -13.86 4.91
CA THR A 47 -13.16 -12.94 4.20
C THR A 47 -13.66 -11.82 5.13
N GLU A 48 -14.10 -12.15 6.34
CA GLU A 48 -14.58 -11.16 7.32
C GLU A 48 -13.48 -10.14 7.69
N TYR A 49 -12.25 -10.62 7.91
CA TYR A 49 -11.12 -9.73 8.21
C TYR A 49 -10.69 -8.87 7.02
N LEU A 50 -10.82 -9.36 5.79
CA LEU A 50 -10.57 -8.58 4.58
C LEU A 50 -11.63 -7.49 4.43
N GLU A 51 -12.91 -7.81 4.62
CA GLU A 51 -14.03 -6.86 4.58
C GLU A 51 -13.85 -5.75 5.63
N GLU A 52 -13.57 -6.11 6.89
CA GLU A 52 -13.30 -5.15 7.96
C GLU A 52 -12.12 -4.23 7.62
N ALA A 53 -11.04 -4.77 7.05
CA ALA A 53 -9.89 -3.98 6.62
C ALA A 53 -10.25 -3.01 5.48
N MET A 54 -11.10 -3.42 4.54
CA MET A 54 -11.56 -2.57 3.44
C MET A 54 -12.46 -1.44 3.94
N GLU A 55 -13.35 -1.71 4.90
CA GLU A 55 -14.21 -0.69 5.52
C GLU A 55 -13.40 0.33 6.33
N ARG A 56 -12.41 -0.14 7.09
CA ARG A 56 -11.54 0.71 7.91
C ARG A 56 -10.56 1.53 7.09
N TYR A 57 -10.14 1.01 5.94
CA TYR A 57 -9.19 1.64 5.02
C TYR A 57 -9.80 1.80 3.62
N PRO A 58 -10.84 2.65 3.44
CA PRO A 58 -11.61 2.74 2.19
C PRO A 58 -10.82 3.30 1.01
N ASP A 59 -9.64 3.87 1.27
CA ASP A 59 -8.72 4.40 0.27
C ASP A 59 -7.61 3.40 -0.11
N THR A 60 -7.59 2.19 0.48
CA THR A 60 -6.60 1.17 0.15
C THR A 60 -7.00 0.33 -1.06
N TYR A 61 -5.99 -0.19 -1.75
CA TYR A 61 -6.15 -1.09 -2.90
C TYR A 61 -5.53 -2.47 -2.65
N ALA A 62 -5.04 -2.70 -1.43
CA ALA A 62 -4.47 -3.97 -1.05
C ALA A 62 -4.55 -4.22 0.45
N VAL A 63 -4.55 -5.50 0.82
CA VAL A 63 -4.39 -5.97 2.21
C VAL A 63 -3.25 -6.98 2.24
N LEU A 64 -2.32 -6.78 3.17
CA LEU A 64 -1.28 -7.75 3.50
C LEU A 64 -1.80 -8.73 4.55
N VAL A 65 -1.69 -10.02 4.28
CA VAL A 65 -2.06 -11.09 5.21
C VAL A 65 -0.77 -11.71 5.75
N ARG A 66 -0.53 -11.58 7.06
CA ARG A 66 0.75 -11.97 7.67
C ARG A 66 1.06 -13.44 7.41
N ARG A 67 2.26 -13.73 6.84
CA ARG A 67 2.73 -15.08 6.50
C ARG A 67 1.88 -15.80 5.43
N HIS A 68 1.07 -15.07 4.68
CA HIS A 68 0.29 -15.62 3.57
C HIS A 68 0.65 -14.90 2.27
N GLY A 69 0.36 -13.61 2.16
CA GLY A 69 0.58 -12.87 0.92
C GLY A 69 -0.09 -11.51 0.92
N VAL A 70 -0.43 -11.03 -0.28
CA VAL A 70 -1.13 -9.75 -0.49
C VAL A 70 -2.31 -9.97 -1.42
N TYR A 71 -3.45 -9.39 -1.07
CA TYR A 71 -4.61 -9.27 -1.96
C TYR A 71 -4.60 -7.85 -2.53
N VAL A 72 -4.77 -7.72 -3.85
CA VAL A 72 -4.72 -6.43 -4.56
C VAL A 72 -5.90 -6.35 -5.51
N TRP A 73 -6.60 -5.22 -5.52
CA TRP A 73 -7.77 -4.99 -6.37
C TRP A 73 -7.69 -3.64 -7.07
N GLY A 74 -8.48 -3.47 -8.13
CA GLY A 74 -8.61 -2.21 -8.86
C GLY A 74 -9.73 -2.31 -9.90
N ASP A 75 -10.06 -1.19 -10.55
CA ASP A 75 -11.21 -1.10 -11.48
C ASP A 75 -11.16 -2.11 -12.63
N ASN A 76 -9.96 -2.61 -12.96
CA ASN A 76 -9.76 -3.68 -13.93
C ASN A 76 -8.48 -4.46 -13.61
N VAL A 77 -8.34 -5.62 -14.25
CA VAL A 77 -7.20 -6.55 -14.07
C VAL A 77 -5.86 -5.87 -14.37
N HIS A 78 -5.80 -4.98 -15.37
CA HIS A 78 -4.55 -4.28 -15.70
C HIS A 78 -4.11 -3.35 -14.57
N LYS A 79 -5.03 -2.54 -14.03
CA LYS A 79 -4.74 -1.66 -12.88
C LYS A 79 -4.35 -2.46 -11.64
N ALA A 80 -5.08 -3.53 -11.33
CA ALA A 80 -4.77 -4.41 -10.21
C ALA A 80 -3.37 -5.04 -10.35
N LYS A 81 -3.01 -5.51 -11.55
CA LYS A 81 -1.69 -6.06 -11.85
C LYS A 81 -0.58 -5.01 -11.69
N THR A 82 -0.77 -3.80 -12.22
CA THR A 82 0.22 -2.71 -12.09
C THR A 82 0.46 -2.33 -10.63
N MET A 83 -0.60 -2.24 -9.83
CA MET A 83 -0.46 -1.99 -8.39
C MET A 83 0.22 -3.17 -7.68
N CYS A 84 -0.10 -4.41 -8.05
CA CYS A 84 0.55 -5.61 -7.51
C CYS A 84 2.06 -5.62 -7.78
N GLU A 85 2.48 -5.31 -9.01
CA GLU A 85 3.91 -5.19 -9.37
C GLU A 85 4.60 -4.04 -8.61
N SER A 86 3.91 -2.92 -8.43
CA SER A 86 4.41 -1.79 -7.65
C SER A 86 4.59 -2.16 -6.17
N LEU A 87 3.63 -2.91 -5.59
CA LEU A 87 3.73 -3.41 -4.21
C LEU A 87 4.88 -4.37 -4.04
N ASP A 88 5.05 -5.34 -4.94
CA ASP A 88 6.14 -6.31 -4.87
C ASP A 88 7.51 -5.61 -4.83
N TYR A 89 7.71 -4.63 -5.72
CA TYR A 89 8.89 -3.78 -5.72
C TYR A 89 9.07 -3.01 -4.41
N LEU A 90 8.01 -2.35 -3.92
CA LEU A 90 8.05 -1.53 -2.70
C LEU A 90 8.31 -2.37 -1.45
N PHE A 91 7.76 -3.60 -1.37
CA PHE A 91 8.00 -4.52 -0.26
C PHE A 91 9.45 -4.99 -0.24
N GLN A 92 9.99 -5.40 -1.40
CA GLN A 92 11.39 -5.79 -1.51
C GLN A 92 12.32 -4.61 -1.17
N LEU A 93 12.02 -3.41 -1.68
CA LEU A 93 12.77 -2.20 -1.38
C LEU A 93 12.75 -1.89 0.12
N ALA A 94 11.58 -1.94 0.77
CA ALA A 94 11.47 -1.70 2.21
C ALA A 94 12.32 -2.70 3.02
N VAL A 95 12.32 -3.98 2.64
CA VAL A 95 13.18 -4.99 3.27
C VAL A 95 14.66 -4.64 3.12
N GLU A 96 15.12 -4.26 1.93
CA GLU A 96 16.51 -3.86 1.70
C GLU A 96 16.89 -2.58 2.44
N MET A 97 16.03 -1.56 2.42
CA MET A 97 16.23 -0.32 3.17
C MET A 97 16.42 -0.61 4.65
N ARG A 98 15.59 -1.48 5.24
CA ARG A 98 15.74 -1.87 6.65
C ARG A 98 17.03 -2.62 6.94
N LYS A 99 17.46 -3.54 6.06
CA LYS A 99 18.74 -4.24 6.20
C LYS A 99 19.92 -3.26 6.19
N LEU A 100 19.81 -2.19 5.40
CA LEU A 100 20.83 -1.16 5.25
C LEU A 100 20.71 -0.01 6.27
N GLY A 101 19.73 -0.04 7.17
CA GLY A 101 19.49 1.03 8.15
C GLY A 101 18.94 2.33 7.55
N ILE A 102 18.35 2.26 6.35
CA ILE A 102 17.71 3.39 5.67
C ILE A 102 16.21 3.39 6.06
N PRO A 103 15.65 4.50 6.56
CA PRO A 103 14.24 4.55 6.90
C PRO A 103 13.38 4.67 5.62
N TRP A 104 12.36 3.82 5.49
CA TRP A 104 11.39 3.86 4.37
C TRP A 104 10.26 4.89 4.58
N ILE A 105 10.16 5.44 5.78
CA ILE A 105 9.44 6.69 6.04
C ILE A 105 10.49 7.78 6.20
N SER A 106 10.39 8.82 5.39
CA SER A 106 11.32 9.93 5.39
C SER A 106 10.59 11.27 5.32
N ASP A 107 11.29 12.33 5.72
CA ASP A 107 10.86 13.71 5.50
C ASP A 107 11.80 14.33 4.46
N ILE A 108 11.35 14.37 3.20
CA ILE A 108 12.12 14.92 2.08
C ILE A 108 11.56 16.30 1.76
N ALA A 109 12.41 17.31 1.91
CA ALA A 109 12.06 18.69 1.65
C ALA A 109 11.61 18.89 0.19
N ARG A 110 10.54 19.66 0.01
CA ARG A 110 10.06 20.06 -1.31
C ARG A 110 10.99 21.11 -1.89
N VAL A 111 11.67 20.76 -2.97
CA VAL A 111 12.60 21.68 -3.66
C VAL A 111 11.93 22.51 -4.76
N ALA A 112 10.70 22.19 -5.13
CA ALA A 112 9.91 22.91 -6.13
C ALA A 112 8.41 22.93 -5.73
N PRO A 113 7.64 23.96 -6.16
CA PRO A 113 6.19 23.99 -5.96
C PRO A 113 5.49 22.86 -6.74
N ASP A 114 4.33 22.43 -6.24
CA ASP A 114 3.47 21.48 -6.94
C ASP A 114 3.04 22.08 -8.28
N ARG A 115 3.07 21.25 -9.34
CA ARG A 115 2.47 21.63 -10.62
C ARG A 115 0.95 21.53 -10.49
N PRO A 116 0.19 22.46 -11.10
CA PRO A 116 -1.28 22.44 -11.08
C PRO A 116 -1.84 21.17 -11.72
#